data_AF-A0A953UVY8-F1
#
_entry.id   AF-A0A953UVY8-F1
#
_cell.length_a   1.000
_cell.length_b   1.000
_cell.length_c   1.000
_cell.angle_alpha   90.00
_cell.angle_beta   90.00
_cell.angle_gamma   90.00
#
_symmetry.space_group_name_H-M   'P 1'
#
loop_
_entity.id
_entity.type
_entity.pdbx_description
1 polymer ?
#
loop_
_entity_poly.entity_id
_entity_poly.type
_entity_poly.pdbx_seq_one_letter_code
_entity_poly.pdbx_strand_id
1 'polypeptide(L)'
;MEAKVMKDAEWPDDRRPAIRYGPVASLDEVVADAGFVDSLFQAWPKLLGIEMESGGVCAAADSFRIKAAVIRGVSDLADPSKSDNEWRRRAVKTVAHLIENLDFNVILAA
;
A
#
# COMPACT_ATOMS: atom_id res chain seq x y z
N MET A 1 14.44 0.23 9.20
CA MET A 1 13.86 0.51 10.53
C MET A 1 12.42 0.05 10.48
N GLU A 2 12.06 -1.03 11.18
CA GLU A 2 10.69 -1.57 11.18
C GLU A 2 9.85 -0.86 12.25
N ALA A 3 8.79 -0.17 11.83
CA ALA A 3 7.82 0.40 12.76
C ALA A 3 6.95 -0.73 13.34
N LYS A 4 6.86 -0.84 14.68
CA LYS A 4 5.99 -1.82 15.36
C LYS A 4 4.60 -1.23 15.59
N VAL A 5 3.59 -1.96 15.15
CA VAL A 5 2.16 -1.67 15.34
C VAL A 5 1.72 -2.13 16.74
N MET A 6 1.20 -1.21 17.58
CA MET A 6 0.87 -1.47 19.00
C MET A 6 -0.63 -1.79 19.24
N LYS A 7 -0.87 -3.04 19.66
CA LYS A 7 -1.93 -3.61 20.54
C LYS A 7 -3.45 -3.39 20.38
N ASP A 8 -3.96 -2.30 19.82
CA ASP A 8 -5.42 -2.05 19.94
C ASP A 8 -6.27 -2.39 18.71
N ALA A 9 -5.65 -2.86 17.65
CA ALA A 9 -6.36 -3.41 16.51
C ALA A 9 -6.49 -4.94 16.67
N GLU A 10 -7.72 -5.45 16.63
CA GLU A 10 -8.08 -6.88 16.51
C GLU A 10 -7.30 -7.55 15.36
N TRP A 11 -6.08 -7.99 15.63
CA TRP A 11 -5.27 -8.84 14.78
C TRP A 11 -5.28 -10.24 15.39
N PRO A 12 -5.20 -11.32 14.59
CA PRO A 12 -4.95 -12.65 15.13
C PRO A 12 -3.74 -12.63 16.07
N ASP A 13 -3.81 -13.31 17.21
CA ASP A 13 -2.80 -13.22 18.27
C ASP A 13 -1.39 -13.57 17.78
N ASP A 14 -1.29 -14.47 16.80
CA ASP A 14 -0.07 -14.97 16.16
C ASP A 14 0.40 -14.15 14.95
N ARG A 15 -0.37 -13.14 14.50
CA ARG A 15 -0.07 -12.39 13.28
C ARG A 15 -0.12 -10.88 13.48
N ARG A 16 0.81 -10.18 12.84
CA ARG A 16 0.81 -8.72 12.75
C ARG A 16 0.96 -8.29 11.30
N PRO A 17 0.41 -7.13 10.91
CA PRO A 17 0.68 -6.56 9.60
C PRO A 17 2.18 -6.39 9.39
N ALA A 18 2.69 -6.82 8.25
CA ALA A 18 4.07 -6.62 7.86
C ALA A 18 4.20 -5.35 7.01
N ILE A 19 5.27 -4.59 7.22
CA ILE A 19 5.60 -3.41 6.41
C ILE A 19 6.58 -3.85 5.31
N ARG A 20 6.29 -3.46 4.07
CA ARG A 20 7.17 -3.70 2.92
C ARG A 20 7.45 -2.37 2.23
N TYR A 21 8.71 -2.16 1.85
CA TYR A 21 9.17 -0.97 1.12
C TYR A 21 9.53 -1.35 -0.30
N GLY A 22 9.01 -0.62 -1.28
CA GLY A 22 9.25 -0.90 -2.68
C GLY A 22 8.27 -0.15 -3.59
N PRO A 23 8.43 -0.32 -4.91
CA PRO A 23 7.60 0.37 -5.89
C PRO A 23 6.15 -0.11 -5.87
N VAL A 24 5.25 0.84 -6.07
CA VAL A 24 3.82 0.64 -6.30
C VAL A 24 3.50 1.33 -7.63
N ALA A 25 2.80 0.66 -8.53
CA ALA A 25 2.43 1.23 -9.82
C ALA A 25 1.02 1.83 -9.77
N SER A 26 0.83 2.93 -10.48
CA SER A 26 -0.50 3.50 -10.73
C SER A 26 -0.97 3.16 -12.13
N LEU A 27 -2.20 2.69 -12.24
CA LEU A 27 -2.87 2.36 -13.50
C LEU A 27 -4.21 3.08 -13.58
N ASP A 28 -4.69 3.35 -14.79
CA ASP A 28 -5.96 4.06 -14.99
C ASP A 28 -7.19 3.17 -14.78
N GLU A 29 -6.99 1.85 -14.66
CA GLU A 29 -8.07 0.85 -14.61
C GLU A 29 -7.97 -0.06 -13.38
N VAL A 30 -9.12 -0.52 -12.91
CA VAL A 30 -9.18 -1.55 -11.85
C VAL A 30 -8.74 -2.89 -12.43
N VAL A 31 -7.66 -3.44 -11.89
CA VAL A 31 -7.15 -4.76 -12.30
C VAL A 31 -7.81 -5.89 -11.51
N ALA A 32 -8.25 -6.91 -12.25
CA ALA A 32 -8.85 -8.15 -11.77
C ALA A 32 -8.42 -9.34 -12.67
N ASP A 33 -7.16 -9.36 -13.09
CA ASP A 33 -6.61 -10.31 -14.06
C ASP A 33 -5.25 -10.80 -13.60
N ALA A 34 -5.17 -12.08 -13.21
CA ALA A 34 -3.95 -12.69 -12.71
C ALA A 34 -2.83 -12.78 -13.77
N GLY A 35 -3.17 -12.99 -15.05
CA GLY A 35 -2.19 -13.06 -16.13
C GLY A 35 -1.57 -11.69 -16.42
N PHE A 36 -2.38 -10.63 -16.35
CA PHE A 36 -1.87 -9.26 -16.43
C PHE A 36 -0.96 -8.93 -15.23
N VAL A 37 -1.37 -9.29 -14.01
CA VAL A 37 -0.55 -9.12 -12.81
C VAL A 37 0.80 -9.85 -12.93
N ASP A 38 0.80 -11.09 -13.41
CA ASP A 38 2.04 -11.84 -13.65
C ASP A 38 2.95 -11.15 -14.67
N SER A 39 2.39 -10.59 -15.74
CA SER A 39 3.16 -9.83 -16.74
C SER A 39 3.81 -8.58 -16.15
N LEU A 40 3.12 -7.90 -15.23
CA LEU A 40 3.67 -6.76 -14.50
C LEU A 40 4.80 -7.18 -13.58
N PHE A 41 4.67 -8.29 -12.85
CA PHE A 41 5.75 -8.81 -12.00
C PHE A 41 6.96 -9.27 -12.81
N GLN A 42 6.76 -9.84 -14.01
CA GLN A 42 7.87 -10.19 -14.90
C GLN A 42 8.64 -8.96 -15.37
N ALA A 43 7.93 -7.88 -15.74
CA ALA A 43 8.53 -6.63 -16.18
C ALA A 43 9.16 -5.83 -15.02
N TRP A 44 8.56 -5.88 -13.83
CA TRP A 44 9.03 -5.22 -12.60
C TRP A 44 9.07 -6.21 -11.42
N PRO A 45 10.14 -7.03 -11.29
CA PRO A 45 10.23 -8.08 -10.26
C PRO A 45 10.20 -7.58 -8.80
N LYS A 46 10.37 -6.27 -8.59
CA LYS A 46 10.32 -5.62 -7.27
C LYS A 46 8.99 -4.93 -6.97
N LEU A 47 8.03 -4.96 -7.91
CA LEU A 47 6.70 -4.38 -7.73
C LEU A 47 6.05 -4.97 -6.47
N LEU A 48 5.43 -4.14 -5.64
CA LEU A 48 4.74 -4.60 -4.43
C LEU A 48 3.23 -4.54 -4.56
N GLY A 49 2.71 -3.73 -5.48
CA GLY A 49 1.29 -3.59 -5.68
C GLY A 49 0.96 -2.62 -6.80
N ILE A 50 -0.33 -2.57 -7.10
CA ILE A 50 -0.94 -1.69 -8.10
C ILE A 50 -2.13 -0.97 -7.47
N GLU A 51 -2.34 0.27 -7.86
CA GLU A 51 -3.43 1.15 -7.42
C GLU A 51 -3.64 2.21 -8.51
N MET A 52 -4.39 3.28 -8.25
CA MET A 52 -4.83 4.20 -9.30
C MET A 52 -4.39 5.66 -9.13
N GLU A 53 -3.97 6.10 -7.94
CA GLU A 53 -3.83 7.55 -7.67
C GLU A 53 -2.41 8.01 -7.30
N SER A 54 -1.61 7.15 -6.68
CA SER A 54 -0.42 7.59 -5.95
C SER A 54 0.66 8.18 -6.85
N GLY A 55 0.84 7.66 -8.06
CA GLY A 55 1.77 8.14 -9.06
C GLY A 55 1.43 9.54 -9.55
N GLY A 56 0.15 9.82 -9.81
CA GLY A 56 -0.32 11.16 -10.17
C GLY A 56 -0.13 12.15 -9.03
N VAL A 57 -0.46 11.76 -7.79
CA VAL A 57 -0.23 12.58 -6.58
C VAL A 57 1.26 12.87 -6.39
N CYS A 58 2.13 11.87 -6.56
CA CYS A 58 3.58 12.05 -6.42
C CYS A 58 4.16 12.93 -7.54
N ALA A 59 3.70 12.78 -8.79
CA ALA A 59 4.12 13.62 -9.90
C ALA A 59 3.71 15.10 -9.70
N ALA A 60 2.51 15.33 -9.17
CA ALA A 60 2.07 16.67 -8.80
C ALA A 60 2.93 17.22 -7.64
N ALA A 61 3.13 16.45 -6.58
CA ALA A 61 3.95 16.86 -5.43
C ALA A 61 5.38 17.24 -5.85
N ASP A 62 6.01 16.43 -6.71
CA ASP A 62 7.34 16.72 -7.27
C ASP A 62 7.35 18.03 -8.07
N SER A 63 6.33 18.25 -8.91
CA SER A 63 6.19 19.50 -9.69
C SER A 63 6.10 20.75 -8.81
N PHE A 64 5.54 20.63 -7.61
CA PHE A 64 5.46 21.71 -6.63
C PHE A 64 6.59 21.69 -5.58
N ARG A 65 7.56 20.78 -5.70
CA ARG A 65 8.64 20.55 -4.72
C ARG A 65 8.12 20.28 -3.29
N ILE A 66 6.99 19.57 -3.21
CA ILE A 66 6.37 19.12 -1.97
C ILE A 66 6.80 17.67 -1.73
N LYS A 67 7.20 17.37 -0.50
CA LYS A 67 7.50 15.99 -0.10
C LYS A 67 6.21 15.18 0.00
N ALA A 68 6.21 13.97 -0.56
CA ALA A 68 5.08 13.05 -0.50
C ALA A 68 5.56 11.65 -0.11
N ALA A 69 4.70 10.90 0.58
CA ALA A 69 4.91 9.50 0.90
C ALA A 69 3.63 8.72 0.60
N VAL A 70 3.79 7.50 0.09
CA VAL A 70 2.69 6.59 -0.24
C VAL A 70 2.65 5.46 0.77
N ILE A 71 1.55 5.37 1.52
CA ILE A 71 1.30 4.30 2.48
C ILE A 71 -0.03 3.63 2.10
N ARG A 72 0.02 2.35 1.77
CA ARG A 72 -1.14 1.56 1.33
C ARG A 72 -1.24 0.27 2.16
N GLY A 73 -2.47 -0.17 2.38
CA GLY A 73 -2.77 -1.50 2.92
C GLY A 73 -3.24 -2.41 1.78
N VAL A 74 -2.92 -3.69 1.85
CA VAL A 74 -3.34 -4.67 0.83
C VAL A 74 -4.81 -5.03 1.04
N SER A 75 -5.67 -4.68 0.08
CA SER A 75 -7.12 -4.95 0.11
C SER A 75 -7.53 -6.16 -0.72
N ASP A 76 -6.71 -6.58 -1.68
CA ASP A 76 -6.96 -7.70 -2.59
C ASP A 76 -5.67 -8.09 -3.32
N LEU A 77 -5.73 -9.16 -4.12
CA LEU A 77 -4.60 -9.68 -4.91
C LEU A 77 -4.68 -9.29 -6.40
N ALA A 78 -5.62 -8.39 -6.77
CA ALA A 78 -5.88 -8.01 -8.16
C ALA A 78 -6.17 -9.18 -9.12
N ASP A 79 -6.63 -10.31 -8.58
CA ASP A 79 -7.05 -11.48 -9.33
C ASP A 79 -8.59 -11.50 -9.52
N PRO A 80 -9.15 -12.41 -10.35
CA PRO A 80 -10.59 -12.49 -10.58
C PRO A 80 -11.41 -12.86 -9.34
N SER A 81 -10.80 -13.39 -8.28
CA SER A 81 -11.44 -13.71 -7.00
C SER A 81 -11.48 -12.51 -6.03
N LYS A 82 -10.95 -11.35 -6.45
CA LYS A 82 -11.04 -10.12 -5.67
C LYS A 82 -12.50 -9.79 -5.33
N SER A 83 -12.71 -9.28 -4.14
CA SER A 83 -14.03 -8.81 -3.70
C SER A 83 -13.88 -7.62 -2.76
N ASP A 84 -14.82 -6.68 -2.84
CA ASP A 84 -14.90 -5.55 -1.91
C ASP A 84 -15.45 -6.04 -0.57
N ASN A 85 -14.56 -6.59 0.26
CA ASN A 85 -14.94 -7.32 1.46
C ASN A 85 -14.17 -6.85 2.71
N GLU A 86 -14.10 -7.72 3.72
CA GLU A 86 -13.38 -7.51 4.97
C GLU A 86 -11.91 -7.08 4.79
N TRP A 87 -11.23 -7.49 3.71
CA TRP A 87 -9.84 -7.12 3.44
C TRP A 87 -9.67 -5.61 3.20
N ARG A 88 -10.64 -4.95 2.57
CA ARG A 88 -10.62 -3.49 2.41
C ARG A 88 -10.72 -2.79 3.77
N ARG A 89 -11.61 -3.27 4.65
CA ARG A 89 -11.73 -2.75 6.03
C ARG A 89 -10.44 -2.97 6.83
N ARG A 90 -9.84 -4.16 6.73
CA ARG A 90 -8.56 -4.49 7.39
C ARG A 90 -7.41 -3.64 6.86
N ALA A 91 -7.32 -3.41 5.55
CA ALA A 91 -6.31 -2.56 4.92
C ALA A 91 -6.37 -1.13 5.46
N VAL A 92 -7.58 -0.53 5.49
CA VAL A 92 -7.79 0.82 6.03
C VAL A 92 -7.42 0.89 7.52
N LYS A 93 -7.90 -0.06 8.34
CA LYS A 93 -7.58 -0.13 9.78
C LYS A 93 -6.07 -0.24 10.02
N THR A 94 -5.37 -1.05 9.20
CA THR A 94 -3.91 -1.22 9.29
C THR A 94 -3.18 0.09 9.05
N VAL A 95 -3.53 0.80 7.97
CA VAL A 95 -2.88 2.05 7.60
C VAL A 95 -3.19 3.15 8.61
N ALA A 96 -4.45 3.26 9.05
CA ALA A 96 -4.85 4.22 10.07
C ALA A 96 -4.04 4.05 11.36
N HIS A 97 -3.96 2.80 11.87
CA HIS A 97 -3.18 2.49 13.06
C HIS A 97 -1.70 2.84 12.88
N LEU A 98 -1.12 2.54 11.72
CA LEU A 98 0.27 2.87 11.43
C LEU A 98 0.50 4.38 11.46
N ILE A 99 -0.35 5.16 10.78
CA ILE A 99 -0.20 6.62 10.68
C ILE A 99 -0.42 7.31 12.03
N GLU A 100 -1.41 6.87 12.84
CA GLU A 100 -1.67 7.41 14.18
C GLU A 100 -0.50 7.24 15.15
N ASN A 101 0.37 6.25 14.89
CA ASN A 101 1.50 5.90 15.76
C ASN A 101 2.87 6.30 15.18
N LEU A 102 2.90 6.99 14.04
CA LEU A 102 4.14 7.45 13.40
C LEU A 102 4.29 8.97 13.50
N ASP A 103 5.54 9.41 13.66
CA ASP A 103 5.89 10.82 13.46
C ASP A 103 6.00 11.10 11.95
N PHE A 104 5.18 12.03 11.44
CA PHE A 104 5.19 12.44 10.04
C PHE A 104 6.53 13.00 9.59
N ASN A 105 7.30 13.62 10.49
CA ASN A 105 8.63 14.12 10.15
C ASN A 105 9.58 12.96 9.83
N VAL A 106 9.40 11.79 10.45
CA VAL A 106 10.18 10.59 10.12
C VAL A 106 9.80 10.04 8.75
N ILE A 107 8.51 10.06 8.40
CA ILE A 107 8.01 9.58 7.11
C ILE A 107 8.53 10.45 5.95
N LEU A 108 8.52 11.77 6.13
CA LEU A 108 8.92 12.75 5.11
C LEU A 108 10.42 13.10 5.15
N ALA A 109 11.19 12.57 6.11
CA ALA A 109 12.64 12.77 6.15
C ALA A 109 13.42 11.86 5.20
N ALA A 110 12.79 10.78 4.70
CA ALA A 110 13.36 9.83 3.76
C ALA A 110 13.43 10.36 2.33
#